data_AF-A0A8H7XID6-F1
#
_entry.id   AF-A0A8H7XID6-F1
#
_cell.length_a   1.000
_cell.length_b   1.000
_cell.length_c   1.000
_cell.angle_alpha   90.00
_cell.angle_beta   90.00
_cell.angle_gamma   90.00
#
_symmetry.space_group_name_H-M   'P 1'
#
loop_
_entity.id
_entity.type
_entity.pdbx_description
1 polymer ?
#
loop_
_entity_poly.entity_id
_entity_poly.type
_entity_poly.pdbx_seq_one_letter_code
_entity_poly.pdbx_strand_id
1 'polypeptide(L)'
;MSSAHVEVANAGHTTGYDAHRLHTHDMEIGVTDAVQRHVQRHVVPPKPVSQRKLDFEHARPRWMREMAAEALGVFFYVYPGIASQASFFLNKTEPVFGSLFQIGWAYAIGIAFAIIVCGPTSGGHFNPTITICFAVWQGFPWSKVPRYIFAQILGSFIAGLVLVGQYWPEISALAAQFRAEGISPNSLGGPGSILCSFPAPTQTNYGYLFFIEFFVDSFLGSVKMSEYNTQKAHRH
;
A
#
# COMPACT_ATOMS: atom_id res chain seq x y z
N MET A 1 23.67 37.92 80.21
CA MET A 1 23.47 36.72 79.34
C MET A 1 24.69 36.64 78.43
N SER A 2 25.87 36.28 78.92
CA SER A 2 26.40 34.93 79.18
C SER A 2 26.46 34.05 77.92
N SER A 3 27.62 34.14 77.25
CA SER A 3 28.49 33.03 76.83
C SER A 3 27.91 31.93 75.92
N ALA A 4 28.39 31.88 74.67
CA ALA A 4 28.40 30.66 73.87
C ALA A 4 29.84 30.37 73.38
N HIS A 5 30.38 29.29 73.93
CA HIS A 5 31.50 28.40 73.55
C HIS A 5 32.04 28.54 72.10
N VAL A 6 33.37 28.65 71.83
CA VAL A 6 34.46 27.63 71.91
C VAL A 6 34.17 26.43 70.97
N GLU A 7 35.00 25.87 70.08
CA GLU A 7 36.40 26.00 69.61
C GLU A 7 36.54 25.31 68.22
N VAL A 8 37.39 25.85 67.36
CA VAL A 8 38.49 25.25 66.54
C VAL A 8 38.42 23.79 66.01
N ALA A 9 38.53 23.71 64.66
CA ALA A 9 39.25 22.79 63.76
C ALA A 9 39.24 21.25 63.94
N ASN A 10 38.99 20.53 62.82
CA ASN A 10 39.91 19.49 62.34
C ASN A 10 39.77 19.20 60.84
N ALA A 11 40.90 18.95 60.18
CA ALA A 11 41.07 18.57 58.79
C ALA A 11 41.03 17.04 58.60
N GLY A 12 40.88 16.58 57.34
CA GLY A 12 41.13 15.20 56.89
C GLY A 12 39.90 14.53 56.29
N HIS A 13 39.75 14.49 54.96
CA HIS A 13 40.14 13.34 54.11
C HIS A 13 39.68 11.97 54.64
N THR A 14 38.72 11.33 53.97
CA THR A 14 38.87 9.99 53.36
C THR A 14 37.61 9.59 52.57
N THR A 15 37.80 9.48 51.26
CA THR A 15 37.25 8.47 50.34
C THR A 15 36.13 7.55 50.85
N GLY A 16 34.95 7.69 50.24
CA GLY A 16 33.90 6.68 50.18
C GLY A 16 33.13 6.85 48.88
N TYR A 17 33.61 6.25 47.78
CA TYR A 17 32.83 6.11 46.56
C TYR A 17 31.73 5.07 46.85
N ASP A 18 30.55 5.53 47.25
CA ASP A 18 29.34 4.72 47.18
C ASP A 18 28.97 4.56 45.70
N ALA A 19 29.58 3.56 45.07
CA ALA A 19 29.13 3.01 43.78
C ALA A 19 27.81 2.26 44.02
N HIS A 20 26.77 3.00 44.37
CA HIS A 20 25.40 2.53 44.33
C HIS A 20 25.13 2.14 42.87
N ARG A 21 24.84 0.86 42.62
CA ARG A 21 24.60 0.29 41.29
C ARG A 21 23.66 1.20 40.48
N LEU A 22 24.23 1.99 39.57
CA LEU A 22 23.47 2.66 38.53
C LEU A 22 22.89 1.55 37.65
N HIS A 23 21.57 1.47 37.62
CA HIS A 23 20.89 0.57 36.70
C HIS A 23 21.23 1.02 35.26
N THR A 24 21.43 0.06 34.35
CA THR A 24 21.77 0.32 32.94
C THR A 24 20.89 1.41 32.29
N HIS A 25 19.63 1.49 32.70
CA HIS A 25 18.66 2.49 32.24
C HIS A 25 19.01 3.95 32.63
N ASP A 26 19.68 4.18 33.78
CA ASP A 26 20.06 5.53 34.23
C ASP A 26 21.32 6.04 33.53
N MET A 27 22.22 5.12 33.12
CA MET A 27 23.41 5.48 32.34
C MET A 27 23.08 5.88 30.91
N GLU A 28 22.10 5.25 30.27
CA GLU A 28 21.69 5.60 28.91
C GLU A 28 21.09 7.00 28.81
N ILE A 29 20.32 7.40 29.82
CA ILE A 29 19.72 8.75 29.92
C ILE A 29 20.82 9.80 30.11
N GLY A 30 21.82 9.52 30.95
CA GLY A 30 22.97 10.42 31.13
C GLY A 30 23.81 10.61 29.86
N VAL A 31 24.00 9.56 29.07
CA VAL A 31 24.75 9.62 27.80
C VAL A 31 23.94 10.32 26.70
N THR A 32 22.64 10.05 26.58
CA THR A 32 21.80 10.74 25.59
C THR A 32 21.65 12.22 25.91
N ASP A 33 21.48 12.59 27.18
CA ASP A 33 21.37 14.00 27.58
C ASP A 33 22.72 14.75 27.45
N ALA A 34 23.85 14.07 27.70
CA ALA A 34 25.19 14.62 27.48
C ALA A 34 25.53 14.79 25.98
N VAL A 35 25.15 13.84 25.13
CA VAL A 35 25.32 13.93 23.67
C VAL A 35 24.40 15.01 23.10
N GLN A 36 23.17 15.14 23.61
CA GLN A 36 22.21 16.13 23.15
C GLN A 36 22.62 17.56 23.49
N ARG A 37 23.37 17.79 24.59
CA ARG A 37 23.96 19.10 24.89
C ARG A 37 25.14 19.47 23.99
N HIS A 38 25.84 18.50 23.39
CA HIS A 38 27.00 18.74 22.52
C HIS A 38 26.67 18.72 21.02
N VAL A 39 25.48 18.26 20.64
CA VAL A 39 24.99 18.30 19.25
C VAL A 39 23.99 19.44 19.12
N GLN A 40 24.47 20.65 18.85
CA GLN A 40 23.60 21.68 18.29
C GLN A 40 23.09 21.15 16.94
N ARG A 41 21.82 20.72 16.89
CA ARG A 41 21.15 20.39 15.64
C ARG A 41 21.15 21.63 14.76
N HIS A 42 22.06 21.65 13.80
CA HIS A 42 22.02 22.61 12.72
C HIS A 42 20.82 22.25 11.83
N VAL A 43 19.66 22.81 12.16
CA VAL A 43 18.45 22.67 11.35
C VAL A 43 18.69 23.46 10.08
N VAL A 44 19.07 22.77 9.01
CA VAL A 44 19.15 23.37 7.67
C VAL A 44 17.76 23.95 7.37
N PRO A 45 17.62 25.27 7.18
CA PRO A 45 16.33 25.85 6.86
C PRO A 45 15.82 25.21 5.56
N PRO A 46 14.53 24.87 5.46
CA PRO A 46 13.98 24.30 4.24
C PRO A 46 14.33 25.24 3.09
N LYS A 47 14.97 24.69 2.05
CA LYS A 47 15.36 25.44 0.86
C LYS A 47 14.14 26.22 0.37
N PRO A 48 14.23 27.56 0.19
CA PRO A 48 13.08 28.35 -0.19
C PRO A 48 12.52 27.82 -1.52
N VAL A 49 11.32 27.28 -1.46
CA VAL A 49 10.60 26.79 -2.64
C VAL A 49 10.16 28.02 -3.42
N SER A 50 10.41 28.04 -4.72
CA SER A 50 10.03 29.18 -5.56
C SER A 50 8.52 29.41 -5.50
N GLN A 51 8.09 30.66 -5.26
CA GLN A 51 6.67 31.03 -5.15
C GLN A 51 5.85 30.55 -6.35
N ARG A 52 6.40 30.62 -7.57
CA ARG A 52 5.78 30.10 -8.80
C ARG A 52 5.44 28.60 -8.74
N LYS A 53 6.26 27.79 -8.07
CA LYS A 53 6.03 26.36 -7.88
C LYS A 53 4.93 26.13 -6.84
N LEU A 54 4.89 26.94 -5.78
CA LEU A 54 3.83 26.90 -4.77
C LEU A 54 2.47 27.30 -5.36
N ASP A 55 2.43 28.39 -6.14
CA ASP A 55 1.22 28.88 -6.78
C ASP A 55 0.70 27.87 -7.81
N PHE A 56 1.60 27.23 -8.55
CA PHE A 56 1.25 26.12 -9.44
C PHE A 56 0.75 24.87 -8.70
N GLU A 57 1.31 24.54 -7.54
CA GLU A 57 0.85 23.44 -6.70
C GLU A 57 -0.53 23.72 -6.07
N HIS A 58 -0.82 24.97 -5.71
CA HIS A 58 -2.13 25.39 -5.21
C HIS A 58 -3.19 25.51 -6.31
N ALA A 59 -2.80 25.85 -7.54
CA ALA A 59 -3.70 25.91 -8.68
C ALA A 59 -4.20 24.54 -9.15
N ARG A 60 -3.51 23.44 -8.81
CA ARG A 60 -3.93 22.10 -9.19
C ARG A 60 -5.08 21.61 -8.31
N PRO A 61 -6.21 21.20 -8.89
CA PRO A 61 -7.28 20.58 -8.13
C PRO A 61 -6.78 19.31 -7.44
N ARG A 62 -6.80 19.28 -6.10
CA ARG A 62 -6.37 18.12 -5.29
C ARG A 62 -7.08 16.82 -5.69
N TRP A 63 -8.35 16.92 -6.10
CA TRP A 63 -9.15 15.78 -6.55
C TRP A 63 -8.60 15.10 -7.81
N MET A 64 -8.00 15.85 -8.74
CA MET A 64 -7.42 15.27 -9.95
C MET A 64 -6.16 14.48 -9.63
N ARG A 65 -5.37 14.94 -8.66
CA ARG A 65 -4.17 14.25 -8.19
C ARG A 65 -4.52 12.95 -7.45
N GLU A 66 -5.55 12.98 -6.61
CA GLU A 66 -6.10 11.80 -5.94
C GLU A 66 -6.59 10.77 -6.97
N MET A 67 -7.38 11.20 -7.97
CA MET A 67 -7.88 10.32 -9.03
C MET A 67 -6.75 9.72 -9.88
N ALA A 68 -5.75 10.52 -10.26
CA ALA A 68 -4.60 10.02 -11.02
C ALA A 68 -3.81 8.97 -10.22
N ALA A 69 -3.62 9.19 -8.92
CA ALA A 69 -2.97 8.21 -8.05
C ALA A 69 -3.79 6.92 -7.89
N GLU A 70 -5.12 7.00 -7.78
CA GLU A 70 -5.98 5.81 -7.77
C GLU A 70 -5.89 5.03 -9.08
N ALA A 71 -5.98 5.71 -10.23
CA ALA A 71 -5.88 5.07 -11.54
C ALA A 71 -4.50 4.41 -11.77
N LEU A 72 -3.41 5.11 -11.41
CA LEU A 72 -2.05 4.57 -11.50
C LEU A 72 -1.84 3.39 -10.54
N GLY A 73 -2.36 3.48 -9.31
CA GLY A 73 -2.26 2.38 -8.36
C GLY A 73 -2.97 1.12 -8.87
N VAL A 74 -4.16 1.27 -9.45
CA VAL A 74 -4.85 0.15 -10.10
C VAL A 74 -4.05 -0.40 -11.28
N PHE A 75 -3.54 0.48 -12.14
CA PHE A 75 -2.71 0.07 -13.26
C PHE A 75 -1.50 -0.78 -12.81
N PHE A 76 -0.81 -0.38 -11.74
CA PHE A 76 0.40 -1.04 -11.26
C PHE A 76 0.21 -2.47 -10.78
N TYR A 77 -0.98 -2.85 -10.32
CA TYR A 77 -1.24 -4.24 -9.96
C TYR A 77 -1.98 -5.01 -11.04
N VAL A 78 -2.91 -4.36 -11.77
CA VAL A 78 -3.68 -5.03 -12.82
C VAL A 78 -2.74 -5.42 -13.95
N TYR A 79 -1.93 -4.51 -14.48
CA TYR A 79 -1.07 -4.76 -15.63
C TYR A 79 -0.13 -5.97 -15.47
N PRO A 80 0.74 -6.06 -14.45
CA PRO A 80 1.60 -7.23 -14.28
C PRO A 80 0.79 -8.50 -13.97
N GLY A 81 -0.34 -8.37 -13.28
CA GLY A 81 -1.27 -9.46 -13.03
C GLY A 81 -1.80 -10.07 -14.32
N ILE A 82 -2.45 -9.27 -15.18
CA ILE A 82 -2.97 -9.74 -16.47
C ILE A 82 -1.84 -10.15 -17.44
N ALA A 83 -0.65 -9.55 -17.36
CA ALA A 83 0.52 -9.97 -18.15
C ALA A 83 0.99 -11.37 -17.76
N SER A 84 1.01 -11.68 -16.46
CA SER A 84 1.29 -13.04 -15.99
C SER A 84 0.22 -14.05 -16.41
N GLN A 85 -1.05 -13.64 -16.49
CA GLN A 85 -2.14 -14.47 -17.04
C GLN A 85 -1.98 -14.69 -18.54
N ALA A 86 -1.57 -13.66 -19.30
CA ALA A 86 -1.29 -13.79 -20.73
C ALA A 86 -0.18 -14.82 -20.94
N SER A 87 0.90 -14.75 -20.17
CA SER A 87 1.97 -15.77 -20.21
C SER A 87 1.45 -17.17 -19.89
N PHE A 88 0.53 -17.31 -18.92
CA PHE A 88 -0.07 -18.60 -18.56
C PHE A 88 -0.97 -19.19 -19.65
N PHE A 89 -1.85 -18.39 -20.26
CA PHE A 89 -2.81 -18.89 -21.26
C PHE A 89 -2.22 -19.01 -22.67
N LEU A 90 -1.24 -18.16 -23.02
CA LEU A 90 -0.63 -18.12 -24.36
C LEU A 90 0.55 -19.10 -24.49
N ASN A 91 1.36 -19.32 -23.44
CA ASN A 91 2.51 -20.23 -23.51
C ASN A 91 2.14 -21.66 -23.06
N LYS A 92 1.36 -22.37 -23.89
CA LYS A 92 0.97 -23.77 -23.62
C LYS A 92 2.15 -24.77 -23.75
N THR A 93 3.26 -24.35 -24.36
CA THR A 93 4.39 -25.21 -24.74
C THR A 93 5.38 -25.45 -23.60
N GLU A 94 5.47 -24.55 -22.63
CA GLU A 94 6.45 -24.64 -21.54
C GLU A 94 5.78 -24.33 -20.18
N PRO A 95 5.27 -25.35 -19.47
CA PRO A 95 4.56 -25.17 -18.20
C PRO A 95 5.43 -24.59 -17.08
N VAL A 96 6.74 -24.44 -17.29
CA VAL A 96 7.68 -23.79 -16.36
C VAL A 96 7.43 -22.27 -16.27
N PHE A 97 6.91 -21.62 -17.33
CA PHE A 97 6.80 -20.16 -17.41
C PHE A 97 5.43 -19.59 -17.01
N GLY A 98 4.51 -20.41 -16.51
CA GLY A 98 3.20 -19.97 -16.05
C GLY A 98 2.63 -20.86 -14.95
N SER A 99 2.47 -20.31 -13.75
CA SER A 99 1.77 -20.97 -12.64
C SER A 99 0.79 -20.01 -11.97
N LEU A 100 -0.26 -20.56 -11.36
CA LEU A 100 -1.20 -19.77 -10.52
C LEU A 100 -0.45 -19.02 -9.40
N PHE A 101 0.63 -19.61 -8.89
CA PHE A 101 1.49 -18.99 -7.89
C PHE A 101 2.20 -17.73 -8.43
N GLN A 102 2.73 -17.79 -9.65
CA GLN A 102 3.35 -16.63 -10.30
C GLN A 102 2.33 -15.50 -10.54
N ILE A 103 1.09 -15.84 -10.91
CA ILE A 103 0.02 -14.85 -11.06
C ILE A 103 -0.27 -14.17 -9.72
N GLY A 104 -0.40 -14.95 -8.64
CA GLY A 104 -0.58 -14.41 -7.29
C GLY A 104 0.54 -13.46 -6.88
N TRP A 105 1.80 -13.80 -7.13
CA TRP A 105 2.94 -12.93 -6.83
C TRP A 105 2.99 -11.67 -7.69
N ALA A 106 2.64 -11.75 -8.97
CA ALA A 106 2.58 -10.58 -9.84
C ALA A 106 1.56 -9.54 -9.31
N TYR A 107 0.37 -10.00 -8.91
CA TYR A 107 -0.62 -9.16 -8.25
C TYR A 107 -0.13 -8.62 -6.91
N ALA A 108 0.43 -9.48 -6.03
CA ALA A 108 0.86 -9.08 -4.69
C ALA A 108 1.97 -8.00 -4.72
N ILE A 109 2.99 -8.19 -5.58
CA ILE A 109 4.08 -7.22 -5.74
C ILE A 109 3.55 -5.93 -6.37
N GLY A 110 2.65 -6.03 -7.36
CA GLY A 110 2.01 -4.87 -7.97
C GLY A 110 1.19 -4.05 -6.96
N ILE A 111 0.42 -4.72 -6.09
CA ILE A 111 -0.34 -4.06 -5.01
C ILE A 111 0.61 -3.37 -4.02
N ALA A 112 1.69 -4.05 -3.61
CA ALA A 112 2.69 -3.44 -2.71
C ALA A 112 3.31 -2.19 -3.33
N PHE A 113 3.67 -2.25 -4.63
CA PHE A 113 4.19 -1.10 -5.35
C PHE A 113 3.18 0.04 -5.46
N ALA A 114 1.91 -0.27 -5.76
CA ALA A 114 0.83 0.70 -5.78
C ALA A 114 0.65 1.42 -4.44
N ILE A 115 0.68 0.69 -3.32
CA ILE A 115 0.59 1.25 -1.97
C ILE A 115 1.76 2.18 -1.68
N ILE A 116 2.99 1.77 -2.00
CA ILE A 116 4.20 2.58 -1.73
C ILE A 116 4.19 3.88 -2.54
N VAL A 117 3.83 3.81 -3.82
CA VAL A 117 3.95 4.95 -4.74
C VAL A 117 2.72 5.87 -4.68
N CYS A 118 1.52 5.29 -4.72
CA CYS A 118 0.27 6.06 -4.88
C CYS A 118 -0.46 6.26 -3.54
N GLY A 119 -0.22 5.40 -2.55
CA GLY A 119 -0.87 5.46 -1.23
C GLY A 119 -0.77 6.82 -0.54
N PRO A 120 0.41 7.46 -0.44
CA PRO A 120 0.56 8.78 0.17
C PRO A 120 -0.23 9.90 -0.52
N THR A 121 -0.63 9.69 -1.77
CA THR A 121 -1.29 10.72 -2.58
C THR A 121 -2.82 10.61 -2.53
N SER A 122 -3.37 9.39 -2.64
CA SER A 122 -4.84 9.19 -2.69
C SER A 122 -5.45 8.63 -1.40
N GLY A 123 -4.64 8.12 -0.46
CA GLY A 123 -5.09 7.28 0.64
C GLY A 123 -5.05 5.79 0.32
N GLY A 124 -4.75 5.43 -0.94
CA GLY A 124 -4.47 4.07 -1.38
C GLY A 124 -5.65 3.11 -1.29
N HIS A 125 -6.78 3.47 -1.90
CA HIS A 125 -7.94 2.59 -1.92
C HIS A 125 -7.78 1.51 -2.98
N PHE A 126 -7.47 1.91 -4.21
CA PHE A 126 -7.21 1.07 -5.40
C PHE A 126 -8.28 0.01 -5.71
N ASN A 127 -9.43 0.08 -5.05
CA ASN A 127 -10.49 -0.90 -5.16
C ASN A 127 -11.83 -0.22 -4.79
N PRO A 128 -12.88 -0.40 -5.59
CA PRO A 128 -14.22 0.10 -5.30
C PRO A 128 -14.76 -0.38 -3.94
N THR A 129 -14.59 -1.66 -3.61
CA THR A 129 -15.03 -2.24 -2.33
C THR A 129 -14.33 -1.54 -1.17
N ILE A 130 -13.00 -1.38 -1.23
CA ILE A 130 -12.23 -0.69 -0.18
C ILE A 130 -12.67 0.77 -0.04
N THR A 131 -12.94 1.45 -1.16
CA THR A 131 -13.44 2.84 -1.17
C THR A 131 -14.77 2.96 -0.44
N ILE A 132 -15.69 2.01 -0.68
CA ILE A 132 -16.99 1.97 -0.01
C ILE A 132 -16.81 1.63 1.48
N CYS A 133 -15.97 0.64 1.82
CA CYS A 133 -15.66 0.28 3.20
C CYS A 133 -15.14 1.48 3.99
N PHE A 134 -14.25 2.29 3.40
CA PHE A 134 -13.73 3.48 4.06
C PHE A 134 -14.78 4.59 4.18
N ALA A 135 -15.73 4.69 3.23
CA ALA A 135 -16.84 5.63 3.33
C ALA A 135 -17.83 5.25 4.45
N VAL A 136 -18.03 3.96 4.68
CA VAL A 136 -18.92 3.43 5.73
C VAL A 136 -18.27 3.49 7.12
N TRP A 137 -17.02 3.03 7.25
CA TRP A 137 -16.39 2.80 8.56
C TRP A 137 -15.28 3.79 8.94
N GLN A 138 -14.67 4.48 7.99
CA GLN A 138 -13.53 5.39 8.25
C GLN A 138 -13.82 6.86 7.97
N GLY A 139 -15.07 7.21 7.68
CA GLY A 139 -15.49 8.60 7.45
C GLY A 139 -14.97 9.20 6.14
N PHE A 140 -14.64 8.38 5.15
CA PHE A 140 -14.27 8.88 3.82
C PHE A 140 -15.45 9.60 3.16
N PRO A 141 -15.27 10.80 2.58
CA PRO A 141 -16.38 11.59 2.05
C PRO A 141 -17.13 10.86 0.91
N TRP A 142 -18.43 10.63 1.09
CA TRP A 142 -19.30 9.99 0.09
C TRP A 142 -19.31 10.70 -1.27
N SER A 143 -19.11 12.02 -1.30
CA SER A 143 -19.00 12.79 -2.54
C SER A 143 -17.76 12.47 -3.39
N LYS A 144 -16.72 11.88 -2.79
CA LYS A 144 -15.50 11.44 -3.48
C LYS A 144 -15.59 10.01 -4.00
N VAL A 145 -16.46 9.17 -3.43
CA VAL A 145 -16.58 7.74 -3.76
C VAL A 145 -16.76 7.51 -5.27
N PRO A 146 -17.72 8.16 -5.98
CA PRO A 146 -17.90 7.90 -7.40
C PRO A 146 -16.68 8.26 -8.25
N ARG A 147 -15.91 9.27 -7.84
CA ARG A 147 -14.71 9.73 -8.54
C ARG A 147 -13.56 8.74 -8.40
N TYR A 148 -13.42 8.16 -7.21
CA TYR A 148 -12.43 7.12 -6.93
C TYR A 148 -12.75 5.84 -7.72
N ILE A 149 -14.01 5.39 -7.68
CA ILE A 149 -14.46 4.21 -8.45
C ILE A 149 -14.23 4.43 -9.95
N PHE A 150 -14.58 5.59 -10.47
CA PHE A 150 -14.33 5.92 -11.88
C PHE A 150 -12.84 5.88 -12.22
N ALA A 151 -11.99 6.47 -11.39
CA ALA A 151 -10.54 6.45 -11.59
C ALA A 151 -9.97 5.01 -11.54
N GLN A 152 -10.46 4.18 -10.62
CA GLN A 152 -10.04 2.78 -10.49
C GLN A 152 -10.43 1.96 -11.74
N ILE A 153 -11.67 2.10 -12.23
CA ILE A 153 -12.13 1.46 -13.46
C ILE A 153 -11.31 1.93 -14.67
N LEU A 154 -11.01 3.23 -14.75
CA LEU A 154 -10.20 3.77 -15.83
C LEU A 154 -8.77 3.19 -15.79
N GLY A 155 -8.18 3.06 -14.60
CA GLY A 155 -6.86 2.47 -14.40
C GLY A 155 -6.78 1.02 -14.88
N SER A 156 -7.75 0.19 -14.49
CA SER A 156 -7.81 -1.21 -14.93
C SER A 156 -8.09 -1.35 -16.42
N PHE A 157 -8.96 -0.48 -16.97
CA PHE A 157 -9.25 -0.44 -18.40
C PHE A 157 -8.01 -0.10 -19.23
N ILE A 158 -7.24 0.92 -18.83
CA ILE A 158 -5.98 1.29 -19.49
C ILE A 158 -4.97 0.12 -19.43
N ALA A 159 -4.84 -0.55 -18.27
CA ALA A 159 -3.97 -1.72 -18.15
C ALA A 159 -4.35 -2.83 -19.14
N GLY A 160 -5.66 -3.13 -19.25
CA GLY A 160 -6.19 -4.08 -20.23
C GLY A 160 -5.89 -3.68 -21.67
N LEU A 161 -6.09 -2.41 -22.02
CA LEU A 161 -5.79 -1.90 -23.36
C LEU A 161 -4.31 -2.02 -23.73
N VAL A 162 -3.41 -1.67 -22.80
CA VAL A 162 -1.96 -1.80 -23.02
C VAL A 162 -1.58 -3.25 -23.26
N LEU A 163 -2.11 -4.17 -22.46
CA LEU A 163 -1.84 -5.60 -22.63
C LEU A 163 -2.38 -6.12 -23.97
N VAL A 164 -3.64 -5.80 -24.32
CA VAL A 164 -4.24 -6.23 -25.58
C VAL A 164 -3.44 -5.70 -26.77
N GLY A 165 -2.94 -4.45 -26.69
CA GLY A 165 -2.06 -3.89 -27.70
C GLY A 165 -0.72 -4.64 -27.82
N GLN A 166 -0.13 -5.05 -26.71
CA GLN A 166 1.17 -5.74 -26.69
C GLN A 166 1.08 -7.20 -27.18
N TYR A 167 -0.01 -7.89 -26.85
CA TYR A 167 -0.22 -9.32 -27.17
C TYR A 167 -1.26 -9.53 -28.29
N TRP A 168 -1.50 -8.52 -29.11
CA TRP A 168 -2.57 -8.54 -30.11
C TRP A 168 -2.50 -9.75 -31.08
N PRO A 169 -1.33 -10.10 -31.66
CA PRO A 169 -1.23 -11.23 -32.57
C PRO A 169 -1.58 -12.57 -31.90
N GLU A 170 -1.07 -12.79 -30.69
CA GLU A 170 -1.23 -14.04 -29.94
C GLU A 170 -2.66 -14.20 -29.43
N ILE A 171 -3.25 -13.12 -28.89
CA ILE A 171 -4.65 -13.06 -28.47
C ILE A 171 -5.57 -13.33 -29.67
N SER A 172 -5.27 -12.75 -30.83
CA SER A 172 -6.05 -12.95 -32.06
C SER A 172 -5.96 -14.39 -32.56
N ALA A 173 -4.77 -14.99 -32.51
CA ALA A 173 -4.57 -16.40 -32.87
C ALA A 173 -5.34 -17.34 -31.95
N LEU A 174 -5.26 -17.12 -30.62
CA LEU A 174 -6.02 -17.90 -29.65
C LEU A 174 -7.54 -17.71 -29.85
N ALA A 175 -8.00 -16.49 -30.14
CA ALA A 175 -9.40 -16.23 -30.43
C ALA A 175 -9.90 -16.92 -31.70
N ALA A 176 -9.04 -17.09 -32.71
CA ALA A 176 -9.36 -17.83 -33.92
C ALA A 176 -9.47 -19.34 -33.64
N GLN A 177 -8.59 -19.90 -32.80
CA GLN A 177 -8.67 -21.30 -32.37
C GLN A 177 -10.00 -21.60 -31.65
N PHE A 178 -10.37 -20.78 -30.67
CA PHE A 178 -11.63 -20.94 -29.94
C PHE A 178 -12.84 -20.87 -30.87
N ARG A 179 -12.83 -19.91 -31.81
CA ARG A 179 -13.90 -19.79 -32.81
C ARG A 179 -13.97 -20.98 -33.76
N ALA A 180 -12.83 -21.56 -34.15
CA ALA A 180 -12.79 -22.77 -34.98
C ALA A 180 -13.36 -24.00 -34.25
N GLU A 181 -13.18 -24.07 -32.93
CA GLU A 181 -13.77 -25.11 -32.07
C GLU A 181 -15.24 -24.85 -31.72
N GLY A 182 -15.82 -23.73 -32.17
CA GLY A 182 -17.19 -23.32 -31.85
C GLY A 182 -17.38 -22.82 -30.42
N ILE A 183 -16.29 -22.52 -29.70
CA ILE A 183 -16.28 -22.04 -28.33
C ILE A 183 -16.16 -20.51 -28.33
N SER A 184 -16.86 -19.84 -27.42
CA SER A 184 -16.74 -18.39 -27.24
C SER A 184 -15.32 -18.02 -26.80
N PRO A 185 -14.66 -17.02 -27.44
CA PRO A 185 -13.38 -16.49 -26.93
C PRO A 185 -13.47 -15.91 -25.51
N ASN A 186 -14.68 -15.58 -25.05
CA ASN A 186 -14.98 -15.11 -23.70
C ASN A 186 -15.46 -16.28 -22.84
N SER A 187 -14.65 -17.33 -22.75
CA SER A 187 -14.89 -18.49 -21.90
C SER A 187 -13.64 -18.81 -21.08
N LEU A 188 -13.78 -19.69 -20.09
CA LEU A 188 -12.64 -20.18 -19.31
C LEU A 188 -11.57 -20.76 -20.25
N GLY A 189 -10.32 -20.35 -20.07
CA GLY A 189 -9.19 -20.76 -20.90
C GLY A 189 -9.07 -20.02 -22.23
N GLY A 190 -10.09 -19.26 -22.63
CA GLY A 190 -10.07 -18.42 -23.83
C GLY A 190 -9.36 -17.08 -23.61
N PRO A 191 -9.18 -16.28 -24.68
CA PRO A 191 -8.54 -14.97 -24.60
C PRO A 191 -9.16 -14.03 -23.57
N GLY A 192 -10.48 -14.11 -23.36
CA GLY A 192 -11.16 -13.32 -22.33
C GLY A 192 -10.63 -13.61 -20.91
N SER A 193 -10.21 -14.84 -20.63
CA SER A 193 -9.72 -15.27 -19.30
C SER A 193 -8.43 -14.57 -18.88
N ILE A 194 -7.70 -13.97 -19.83
CA ILE A 194 -6.51 -13.15 -19.55
C ILE A 194 -6.90 -11.86 -18.81
N LEU A 195 -8.06 -11.30 -19.15
CA LEU A 195 -8.52 -9.99 -18.68
C LEU A 195 -9.54 -10.09 -17.55
N CYS A 196 -10.42 -11.10 -17.59
CA CYS A 196 -11.51 -11.26 -16.65
C CYS A 196 -11.63 -12.71 -16.19
N SER A 197 -12.02 -12.92 -14.95
CA SER A 197 -12.29 -14.26 -14.42
C SER A 197 -13.60 -14.80 -14.99
N PHE A 198 -13.57 -16.04 -15.50
CA PHE A 198 -14.75 -16.77 -15.93
C PHE A 198 -14.95 -18.00 -15.05
N PRO A 199 -16.19 -18.34 -14.68
CA PRO A 199 -16.46 -19.53 -13.87
C PRO A 199 -16.16 -20.80 -14.66
N ALA A 200 -15.76 -21.85 -13.95
CA ALA A 200 -15.59 -23.16 -14.56
C ALA A 200 -16.96 -23.74 -14.99
N PRO A 201 -17.00 -24.61 -16.04
CA PRO A 201 -18.24 -25.23 -16.49
C PRO A 201 -18.99 -26.01 -15.40
N THR A 202 -18.28 -26.48 -14.37
CA THR A 202 -18.81 -27.20 -13.21
C THR A 202 -19.30 -26.27 -12.10
N GLN A 203 -18.97 -24.98 -12.15
CA GLN A 203 -19.33 -23.98 -11.15
C GLN A 203 -20.56 -23.18 -11.60
N THR A 204 -21.73 -23.81 -11.55
CA THR A 204 -23.01 -23.18 -11.94
C THR A 204 -23.74 -22.52 -10.77
N ASN A 205 -23.27 -22.71 -9.54
CA ASN A 205 -23.88 -22.14 -8.34
C ASN A 205 -23.41 -20.70 -8.13
N TYR A 206 -24.21 -19.74 -8.60
CA TYR A 206 -23.94 -18.31 -8.40
C TYR A 206 -23.87 -17.88 -6.94
N GLY A 207 -24.56 -18.57 -6.03
CA GLY A 207 -24.47 -18.31 -4.59
C GLY A 207 -23.09 -18.65 -4.03
N TYR A 208 -22.50 -19.77 -4.45
CA TYR A 208 -21.15 -20.16 -4.06
C TYR A 208 -20.08 -19.17 -4.57
N LEU A 209 -20.18 -18.72 -5.82
CA LEU A 209 -19.30 -17.68 -6.37
C LEU A 209 -19.41 -16.38 -5.58
N PHE A 210 -20.64 -15.94 -5.29
CA PHE A 210 -20.89 -14.76 -4.48
C PHE A 210 -20.24 -14.88 -3.10
N PHE A 211 -20.40 -16.02 -2.42
CA PHE A 211 -19.80 -16.21 -1.10
C PHE A 211 -18.27 -16.18 -1.13
N ILE A 212 -17.63 -16.78 -2.14
CA ILE A 212 -16.17 -16.70 -2.27
C ILE A 212 -15.72 -15.25 -2.38
N GLU A 213 -16.28 -14.49 -3.32
CA GLU A 213 -15.92 -13.08 -3.53
C GLU A 213 -16.22 -12.24 -2.27
N PHE A 214 -17.38 -12.47 -1.64
CA PHE A 214 -17.76 -11.81 -0.40
C PHE A 214 -16.78 -12.07 0.75
N PHE A 215 -16.35 -13.32 0.95
CA PHE A 215 -15.41 -13.67 2.02
C PHE A 215 -14.01 -13.13 1.74
N VAL A 216 -13.55 -13.16 0.50
CA VAL A 216 -12.26 -12.58 0.09
C VAL A 216 -12.25 -11.06 0.36
N ASP A 217 -13.28 -10.36 -0.07
CA ASP A 217 -13.40 -8.91 0.13
C ASP A 217 -13.57 -8.54 1.60
N SER A 218 -14.33 -9.32 2.37
CA SER A 218 -14.49 -9.12 3.80
C SER A 218 -13.18 -9.34 4.56
N PHE A 219 -12.38 -10.35 4.15
CA PHE A 219 -11.08 -10.60 4.74
C PHE A 219 -10.12 -9.44 4.47
N LEU A 220 -10.01 -8.98 3.21
CA LEU A 220 -9.19 -7.82 2.85
C LEU A 220 -9.62 -6.55 3.61
N GLY A 221 -10.93 -6.33 3.74
CA GLY A 221 -11.48 -5.24 4.54
C GLY A 221 -11.08 -5.30 6.01
N SER A 222 -11.15 -6.49 6.62
CA SER A 222 -10.79 -6.66 8.05
C SER A 222 -9.30 -6.44 8.32
N VAL A 223 -8.42 -6.94 7.44
CA VAL A 223 -6.97 -6.70 7.53
C VAL A 223 -6.68 -5.21 7.42
N LYS A 224 -7.30 -4.52 6.46
CA LYS A 224 -7.07 -3.09 6.26
C LYS A 224 -7.60 -2.24 7.43
N MET A 225 -8.71 -2.66 8.03
CA MET A 225 -9.27 -2.02 9.21
C MET A 225 -8.38 -2.23 10.45
N SER A 226 -7.76 -3.40 10.60
CA SER A 226 -6.80 -3.68 11.66
C SER A 226 -5.58 -2.76 11.57
N GLU A 227 -4.99 -2.62 10.38
CA GLU A 227 -3.84 -1.73 10.15
C GLU A 227 -4.19 -0.27 10.48
N TYR A 228 -5.38 0.18 10.08
CA TYR A 228 -5.86 1.52 10.41
C TYR A 228 -5.99 1.75 11.91
N ASN A 229 -6.59 0.79 12.64
CA ASN A 229 -6.76 0.89 14.09
C ASN A 229 -5.41 0.98 14.81
N THR A 230 -4.40 0.22 14.36
CA THR A 230 -3.04 0.31 14.87
C THR A 230 -2.44 1.69 14.61
N GLN A 231 -2.58 2.24 13.40
CA GLN A 231 -2.07 3.59 13.10
C GLN A 231 -2.76 4.68 13.92
N LYS A 232 -4.05 4.53 14.23
CA LYS A 232 -4.79 5.47 15.07
C LYS A 232 -4.31 5.42 16.52
N ALA A 233 -4.02 4.23 17.04
CA ALA A 233 -3.49 4.05 18.40
C ALA A 233 -2.12 4.71 18.61
N HIS A 234 -1.26 4.76 17.58
CA HIS A 234 0.06 5.43 17.67
C HIS A 234 0.02 6.96 17.54
N ARG A 235 -1.13 7.55 17.19
CA ARG A 235 -1.29 9.02 17.06
C ARG A 235 -1.90 9.67 18.30
N HIS A 236 -2.23 8.88 19.31
CA HIS A 236 -2.74 9.31 20.62
C HIS A 236 -1.70 8.96 21.70
#